data_AF-A0A2H0W438-F1
#
_entry.id   AF-A0A2H0W438-F1
#
_cell.length_a   1.000
_cell.length_b   1.000
_cell.length_c   1.000
_cell.angle_alpha   90.00
_cell.angle_beta   90.00
_cell.angle_gamma   90.00
#
_symmetry.space_group_name_H-M   'P 1'
#
loop_
_entity.id
_entity.type
_entity.pdbx_description
1 polymer ?
#
loop_
_entity_poly.entity_id
_entity_poly.type
_entity_poly.pdbx_seq_one_letter_code
_entity_poly.pdbx_strand_id
1 'polypeptide(L)'
;MAPGSSTKDILLEAVNLERKLSTISTIEELVSIRKDYFEWKDRLLSMVNDSRNLSRKEKTLFFQEDSAVTDMNKGGSGISFSSEYTQGIVRRMKETLKKWIDLIGRVDLVEFIPATYNSESKVLFFRGVEIGITKRAQNYSSDLLRVLFSNPTKRWATDEILAEWRDPESPNMQVYQAGVATNRKVAEKTGIDNFLIVSTKEIYIKPEYI
;
A
#
# COMPACT_ATOMS: atom_id res chain seq x y z
N MET A 1 8.24 -20.13 -8.80
CA MET A 1 7.84 -18.99 -7.96
C MET A 1 6.34 -18.85 -8.09
N ALA A 2 5.58 -18.99 -7.00
CA ALA A 2 4.15 -18.73 -7.05
C ALA A 2 3.94 -17.25 -7.37
N PRO A 3 2.93 -16.88 -8.20
CA PRO A 3 2.59 -15.48 -8.41
C PRO A 3 2.35 -14.83 -7.05
N GLY A 4 3.07 -13.74 -6.75
CA GLY A 4 2.95 -13.04 -5.47
C GLY A 4 1.50 -12.58 -5.28
N SER A 5 0.83 -13.09 -4.25
CA SER A 5 -0.52 -12.65 -3.90
C SER A 5 -0.50 -11.16 -3.59
N SER A 6 -1.34 -10.38 -4.27
CA SER A 6 -1.45 -8.95 -4.00
C SER A 6 -2.11 -8.72 -2.64
N THR A 7 -1.92 -7.55 -2.05
CA THR A 7 -2.63 -7.20 -0.81
C THR A 7 -4.15 -7.26 -0.97
N LYS A 8 -4.65 -6.93 -2.16
CA LYS A 8 -6.08 -7.03 -2.50
C LYS A 8 -6.57 -8.47 -2.40
N ASP A 9 -5.77 -9.44 -2.84
CA ASP A 9 -6.10 -10.86 -2.76
C ASP A 9 -6.18 -11.30 -1.29
N ILE A 10 -5.21 -10.92 -0.46
CA ILE A 10 -5.20 -11.24 0.97
C ILE A 10 -6.37 -10.61 1.72
N LEU A 11 -6.75 -9.37 1.37
CA LEU A 11 -7.91 -8.72 1.95
C LEU A 11 -9.22 -9.40 1.54
N LEU A 12 -9.36 -9.74 0.26
CA LEU A 12 -10.53 -10.45 -0.26
C LEU A 12 -10.68 -11.83 0.40
N GLU A 13 -9.57 -12.54 0.58
CA GLU A 13 -9.54 -13.81 1.30
C GLU A 13 -9.96 -13.65 2.77
N ALA A 14 -9.47 -12.62 3.47
CA ALA A 14 -9.88 -12.33 4.84
C ALA A 14 -11.40 -12.08 4.97
N VAL A 15 -11.96 -11.28 4.05
CA VAL A 15 -13.41 -11.03 3.99
C VAL A 15 -14.19 -12.30 3.69
N ASN A 16 -13.69 -13.14 2.78
CA ASN A 16 -14.32 -14.43 2.47
C ASN A 16 -14.28 -15.38 3.67
N LEU A 17 -13.17 -15.43 4.42
CA LEU A 17 -13.06 -16.20 5.66
C LEU A 17 -14.04 -15.72 6.73
N GLU A 18 -14.18 -14.41 6.92
CA GLU A 18 -15.12 -13.83 7.88
C GLU A 18 -16.57 -14.18 7.53
N ARG A 19 -16.92 -14.12 6.23
CA ARG A 19 -18.23 -14.54 5.73
C ARG A 19 -18.48 -16.03 5.97
N LYS A 20 -17.50 -16.90 5.64
CA LYS A 20 -17.59 -18.35 5.86
C LYS A 20 -17.78 -18.67 7.35
N LEU A 21 -17.03 -18.04 8.25
CA LEU A 21 -17.19 -18.19 9.70
C LEU A 21 -18.57 -17.74 10.21
N SER A 22 -19.30 -16.95 9.44
CA SER A 22 -20.66 -16.52 9.80
C SER A 22 -21.75 -17.50 9.37
N THR A 23 -21.42 -18.50 8.55
CA THR A 23 -22.38 -19.51 8.07
C THR A 23 -22.08 -20.92 8.57
N ILE A 24 -20.97 -21.15 9.27
CA ILE A 24 -20.63 -22.48 9.79
C ILE A 24 -21.63 -22.98 10.83
N SER A 25 -21.89 -24.28 10.76
CA SER A 25 -22.83 -24.97 11.66
C SER A 25 -22.29 -26.32 12.16
N THR A 26 -21.16 -26.78 11.63
CA THR A 26 -20.56 -28.09 11.95
C THR A 26 -19.09 -27.98 12.35
N ILE A 27 -18.56 -29.03 12.98
CA ILE A 27 -17.15 -29.09 13.39
C ILE A 27 -16.25 -29.29 12.18
N GLU A 28 -16.68 -30.10 11.22
CA GLU A 28 -15.96 -30.37 9.98
C GLU A 28 -15.73 -29.09 9.19
N GLU A 29 -16.76 -28.24 9.04
CA GLU A 29 -16.65 -26.91 8.43
C GLU A 29 -15.66 -26.02 9.20
N LEU A 30 -15.72 -26.03 10.54
CA LEU A 30 -14.82 -25.24 11.36
C LEU A 30 -13.36 -25.70 11.22
N VAL A 31 -13.10 -27.01 11.19
CA VAL A 31 -11.76 -27.57 10.96
C VAL A 31 -11.23 -27.14 9.59
N SER A 32 -12.07 -27.19 8.56
CA SER A 32 -11.70 -26.72 7.21
C SER A 32 -11.36 -25.24 7.19
N ILE A 33 -12.22 -24.38 7.74
CA ILE A 33 -12.01 -22.93 7.74
C ILE A 33 -10.83 -22.53 8.62
N ARG A 34 -10.56 -23.28 9.69
CA ARG A 34 -9.36 -23.09 10.52
C ARG A 34 -8.09 -23.32 9.71
N LYS A 35 -8.06 -24.34 8.85
CA LYS A 35 -6.93 -24.57 7.93
C LYS A 35 -6.76 -23.39 6.97
N ASP A 36 -7.84 -22.97 6.30
CA ASP A 36 -7.80 -21.81 5.39
C ASP A 36 -7.32 -20.53 6.11
N TYR A 37 -7.77 -20.32 7.35
CA TYR A 37 -7.36 -19.18 8.18
C TYR A 37 -5.85 -19.18 8.48
N PHE A 38 -5.27 -20.33 8.84
CA PHE A 38 -3.83 -20.41 9.10
C PHE A 38 -3.02 -20.20 7.82
N GLU A 39 -3.44 -20.78 6.68
CA GLU A 39 -2.77 -20.57 5.39
C GLU A 39 -2.83 -19.10 4.93
N TRP A 40 -3.97 -18.44 5.13
CA TRP A 40 -4.12 -17.01 4.90
C TRP A 40 -3.20 -16.19 5.81
N LYS A 41 -3.20 -16.50 7.10
CA LYS A 41 -2.38 -15.81 8.10
C LYS A 41 -0.89 -15.95 7.80
N ASP A 42 -0.41 -17.14 7.46
CA ASP A 42 1.00 -17.37 7.15
C ASP A 42 1.45 -16.55 5.94
N ARG A 43 0.60 -16.45 4.90
CA ARG A 43 0.86 -15.58 3.76
C ARG A 43 0.89 -14.11 4.15
N LEU A 44 -0.09 -13.64 4.93
CA LEU A 44 -0.10 -12.28 5.46
C LEU A 44 1.18 -11.97 6.25
N LEU A 45 1.62 -12.89 7.12
CA LEU A 45 2.83 -12.73 7.91
C LEU A 45 4.10 -12.72 7.04
N SER A 46 4.16 -13.52 5.96
CA SER A 46 5.28 -13.44 5.01
C SER A 46 5.34 -12.06 4.34
N MET A 47 4.21 -11.52 3.88
CA MET A 47 4.15 -10.19 3.26
C MET A 47 4.53 -9.09 4.25
N VAL A 48 4.03 -9.19 5.48
CA VAL A 48 4.35 -8.26 6.56
C VAL A 48 5.83 -8.29 6.93
N ASN A 49 6.44 -9.47 7.03
CA ASN A 49 7.86 -9.61 7.39
C ASN A 49 8.79 -9.11 6.28
N ASP A 50 8.38 -9.25 5.01
CA ASP A 50 9.10 -8.67 3.87
C ASP A 50 8.94 -7.14 3.81
N SER A 51 7.80 -6.62 4.26
CA SER A 51 7.56 -5.18 4.39
C SER A 51 8.29 -4.63 5.63
N ARG A 52 9.40 -3.91 5.43
CA ARG A 52 10.24 -3.36 6.52
C ARG A 52 9.56 -2.28 7.39
N ASN A 53 8.24 -2.09 7.30
CA ASN A 53 7.55 -0.87 7.75
C ASN A 53 6.63 -1.02 8.97
N LEU A 54 6.36 -2.23 9.49
CA LEU A 54 5.56 -2.35 10.72
C LEU A 54 6.40 -2.09 11.97
N SER A 55 5.91 -1.18 12.81
CA SER A 55 6.52 -0.84 14.10
C SER A 55 6.52 -2.04 15.04
N ARG A 56 7.45 -2.04 16.00
CA ARG A 56 7.55 -3.09 17.03
C ARG A 56 6.25 -3.26 17.83
N LYS A 57 5.52 -2.16 18.05
CA LYS A 57 4.24 -2.15 18.76
C LYS A 57 3.14 -2.84 17.97
N GLU A 58 3.06 -2.58 16.66
CA GLU A 58 2.14 -3.27 15.75
C GLU A 58 2.48 -4.77 15.71
N LYS A 59 3.77 -5.12 15.53
CA LYS A 59 4.27 -6.50 15.62
C LYS A 59 3.84 -7.21 16.91
N THR A 60 4.02 -6.60 18.08
CA THR A 60 3.63 -7.23 19.35
C THR A 60 2.12 -7.39 19.51
N LEU A 61 1.31 -6.42 19.05
CA LEU A 61 -0.15 -6.56 19.02
C LEU A 61 -0.59 -7.75 18.15
N PHE A 62 0.13 -7.99 17.04
CA PHE A 62 -0.16 -9.10 16.12
C PHE A 62 0.12 -10.50 16.69
N PHE A 63 1.15 -10.67 17.53
CA PHE A 63 1.56 -12.00 17.99
C PHE A 63 0.87 -12.49 19.27
N GLN A 64 0.35 -11.59 20.13
CA GLN A 64 -0.20 -11.98 21.45
C GLN A 64 -1.60 -12.63 21.37
N GLU A 65 -2.46 -12.21 20.44
CA GLU A 65 -3.86 -12.66 20.42
C GLU A 65 -4.09 -14.03 19.71
N ASP A 66 -3.10 -14.53 18.96
CA ASP A 66 -3.24 -15.77 18.16
C ASP A 66 -2.89 -17.06 18.91
N SER A 67 -2.23 -16.96 20.07
CA SER A 67 -1.91 -18.11 20.94
C SER A 67 -3.16 -18.84 21.46
N ALA A 68 -4.32 -18.21 21.32
CA ALA A 68 -5.63 -18.68 21.75
C ALA A 68 -6.37 -19.59 20.74
N VAL A 69 -5.92 -19.67 19.48
CA VAL A 69 -6.60 -20.41 18.38
C VAL A 69 -5.97 -21.80 18.12
N THR A 70 -4.82 -22.09 18.74
CA THR A 70 -3.98 -23.27 18.42
C THR A 70 -4.37 -24.55 19.17
N ASP A 71 -5.15 -24.51 20.26
CA ASP A 71 -5.28 -25.64 21.18
C ASP A 71 -6.53 -26.54 20.98
N MET A 72 -6.88 -26.88 19.73
CA MET A 72 -7.97 -27.87 19.43
C MET A 72 -7.52 -29.33 19.48
N ASN A 73 -6.21 -29.62 19.53
CA ASN A 73 -5.70 -31.00 19.54
C ASN A 73 -5.93 -31.74 20.87
N LYS A 74 -6.56 -31.09 21.87
CA LYS A 74 -6.93 -31.72 23.14
C LYS A 74 -8.36 -32.27 23.17
N GLY A 75 -9.11 -32.12 22.09
CA GLY A 75 -10.49 -32.59 21.99
C GLY A 75 -10.60 -34.04 21.51
N GLY A 76 -10.81 -34.97 22.43
CA GLY A 76 -11.25 -36.32 22.08
C GLY A 76 -12.59 -36.32 21.33
N SER A 77 -12.90 -37.43 20.67
CA SER A 77 -14.19 -37.71 20.02
C SER A 77 -15.36 -37.38 20.96
N GLY A 78 -16.10 -36.29 20.69
CA GLY A 78 -17.26 -35.88 21.52
C GLY A 78 -17.48 -34.38 21.70
N ILE A 79 -16.63 -33.52 21.14
CA ILE A 79 -16.90 -32.07 21.16
C ILE A 79 -18.14 -31.79 20.28
N SER A 80 -19.07 -30.98 20.78
CA SER A 80 -20.19 -30.44 20.01
C SER A 80 -19.85 -29.08 19.40
N PHE A 81 -20.36 -28.77 18.21
CA PHE A 81 -20.25 -27.44 17.61
C PHE A 81 -20.91 -26.36 18.48
N SER A 82 -22.00 -26.72 19.17
CA SER A 82 -22.72 -25.83 20.08
C SER A 82 -21.99 -25.59 21.41
N SER A 83 -20.87 -26.28 21.68
CA SER A 83 -20.13 -26.08 22.92
C SER A 83 -19.57 -24.67 23.00
N GLU A 84 -19.55 -24.12 24.21
CA GLU A 84 -18.99 -22.79 24.48
C GLU A 84 -17.53 -22.67 24.01
N TYR A 85 -16.79 -23.77 24.13
CA TYR A 85 -15.43 -23.88 23.61
C TYR A 85 -15.36 -23.65 22.10
N THR A 86 -16.15 -24.39 21.31
CA THR A 86 -16.15 -24.28 19.85
C THR A 86 -16.61 -22.90 19.40
N GLN A 87 -17.69 -22.37 20.00
CA GLN A 87 -18.18 -21.02 19.71
C GLN A 87 -17.17 -19.94 20.11
N GLY A 88 -16.41 -20.17 21.18
CA GLY A 88 -15.31 -19.30 21.60
C GLY A 88 -14.22 -19.17 20.54
N ILE A 89 -13.89 -20.26 19.85
CA ILE A 89 -12.89 -20.24 18.76
C ILE A 89 -13.42 -19.47 17.55
N VAL A 90 -14.66 -19.72 17.13
CA VAL A 90 -15.30 -18.99 16.03
C VAL A 90 -15.29 -17.48 16.30
N ARG A 91 -15.70 -17.08 17.52
CA ARG A 91 -15.71 -15.67 17.93
C ARG A 91 -14.31 -15.04 17.84
N ARG A 92 -13.28 -15.70 18.37
CA ARG A 92 -11.90 -15.21 18.31
C ARG A 92 -11.40 -15.08 16.88
N MET A 93 -11.63 -16.06 16.02
CA MET A 93 -11.25 -15.99 14.61
C MET A 93 -11.92 -14.80 13.90
N LYS A 94 -13.22 -14.55 14.16
CA LYS A 94 -13.93 -13.38 13.62
C LYS A 94 -13.36 -12.06 14.13
N GLU A 95 -13.09 -11.96 15.43
CA GLU A 95 -12.50 -10.76 16.03
C GLU A 95 -11.12 -10.45 15.42
N THR A 96 -10.26 -11.48 15.28
CA THR A 96 -8.96 -11.34 14.65
C THR A 96 -9.09 -10.93 13.18
N LEU A 97 -9.93 -11.60 12.39
CA LEU A 97 -10.16 -11.24 10.98
C LEU A 97 -10.69 -9.81 10.84
N LYS A 98 -11.65 -9.39 11.67
CA LYS A 98 -12.16 -8.01 11.63
C LYS A 98 -11.09 -6.98 11.93
N LYS A 99 -10.25 -7.23 12.93
CA LYS A 99 -9.10 -6.35 13.25
C LYS A 99 -8.13 -6.30 12.07
N TRP A 100 -7.84 -7.43 11.43
CA TRP A 100 -6.97 -7.47 10.26
C TRP A 100 -7.58 -6.79 9.03
N ILE A 101 -8.86 -6.99 8.75
CA ILE A 101 -9.56 -6.31 7.65
C ILE A 101 -9.58 -4.81 7.89
N ASP A 102 -9.90 -4.37 9.11
CA ASP A 102 -9.89 -2.95 9.47
C ASP A 102 -8.48 -2.37 9.40
N LEU A 103 -7.46 -3.11 9.84
CA LEU A 103 -6.09 -2.64 9.77
C LEU A 103 -5.54 -2.63 8.33
N ILE A 104 -5.78 -3.67 7.53
CA ILE A 104 -5.40 -3.72 6.11
C ILE A 104 -6.24 -2.73 5.30
N GLY A 105 -7.44 -2.37 5.75
CA GLY A 105 -8.27 -1.34 5.14
C GLY A 105 -7.86 0.09 5.55
N ARG A 106 -7.35 0.29 6.76
CA ARG A 106 -6.85 1.58 7.28
C ARG A 106 -5.43 1.88 6.83
N VAL A 107 -4.57 0.86 6.88
CA VAL A 107 -3.28 0.87 6.20
C VAL A 107 -3.66 0.69 4.74
N ASP A 108 -3.92 1.79 4.05
CA ASP A 108 -4.06 1.85 2.61
C ASP A 108 -2.77 1.29 2.00
N LEU A 109 -2.65 -0.04 1.98
CA LEU A 109 -1.67 -0.84 1.27
C LEU A 109 -2.04 -0.78 -0.21
N VAL A 110 -2.33 0.44 -0.71
CA VAL A 110 -1.86 0.89 -2.00
C VAL A 110 -0.43 0.41 -2.01
N GLU A 111 -0.20 -0.67 -2.74
CA GLU A 111 1.13 -1.13 -3.09
C GLU A 111 1.99 0.11 -3.22
N PHE A 112 3.17 0.10 -2.60
CA PHE A 112 4.18 1.09 -2.94
C PHE A 112 4.47 0.87 -4.42
N ILE A 113 3.66 1.49 -5.28
CA ILE A 113 3.85 1.58 -6.69
C ILE A 113 4.66 2.84 -6.80
N PRO A 114 5.96 2.72 -7.12
CA PRO A 114 6.78 3.88 -7.42
C PRO A 114 6.00 4.80 -8.34
N ALA A 115 6.10 6.11 -8.09
CA ALA A 115 5.59 7.05 -9.06
C ALA A 115 6.21 6.72 -10.42
N THR A 116 5.42 6.75 -11.48
CA THR A 116 5.91 6.58 -12.84
C THR A 116 5.37 7.68 -13.72
N TYR A 117 6.15 8.08 -14.72
CA TYR A 117 5.77 9.14 -15.62
C TYR A 117 5.94 8.71 -17.06
N ASN A 118 4.85 8.75 -17.83
CA ASN A 118 4.87 8.54 -19.26
C ASN A 118 5.04 9.90 -19.96
N SER A 119 6.18 10.12 -20.58
CA SER A 119 6.52 11.38 -21.24
C SER A 119 5.77 11.61 -22.55
N GLU A 120 5.32 10.56 -23.23
CA GLU A 120 4.57 10.63 -24.48
C GLU A 120 3.12 11.06 -24.22
N SER A 121 2.44 10.36 -23.31
CA SER A 121 1.06 10.66 -22.92
C SER A 121 0.96 11.80 -21.90
N LYS A 122 2.09 12.20 -21.29
CA LYS A 122 2.19 13.20 -20.22
C LYS A 122 1.33 12.85 -19.02
N VAL A 123 1.34 11.59 -18.62
CA VAL A 123 0.58 11.08 -17.47
C VAL A 123 1.54 10.68 -16.36
N LEU A 124 1.31 11.21 -15.15
CA LEU A 124 1.93 10.77 -13.92
C LEU A 124 1.01 9.76 -13.25
N PHE A 125 1.49 8.55 -13.02
CA PHE A 125 0.80 7.57 -12.18
C PHE A 125 1.38 7.65 -10.77
N PHE A 126 0.54 7.98 -9.79
CA PHE A 126 0.96 8.15 -8.40
C PHE A 126 -0.15 7.72 -7.44
N ARG A 127 0.18 6.85 -6.47
CA ARG A 127 -0.78 6.32 -5.48
C ARG A 127 -2.05 5.71 -6.12
N GLY A 128 -1.88 5.00 -7.23
CA GLY A 128 -3.02 4.38 -7.95
C GLY A 128 -3.87 5.36 -8.74
N VAL A 129 -3.49 6.64 -8.83
CA VAL A 129 -4.23 7.69 -9.54
C VAL A 129 -3.45 8.14 -10.77
N GLU A 130 -4.16 8.24 -11.90
CA GLU A 130 -3.65 8.85 -13.13
C GLU A 130 -3.82 10.37 -13.09
N ILE A 131 -2.72 11.09 -13.24
CA ILE A 131 -2.66 12.55 -13.18
C ILE A 131 -2.13 13.06 -14.52
N GLY A 132 -3.05 13.51 -15.40
CA GLY A 132 -2.67 14.04 -16.71
C GLY A 132 -2.00 15.41 -16.60
N ILE A 133 -0.71 15.52 -16.93
CA ILE A 133 0.12 16.73 -16.89
C ILE A 133 -0.03 17.52 -18.19
N THR A 134 -1.19 18.18 -18.33
CA THR A 134 -1.49 19.05 -19.48
C THR A 134 -0.48 20.20 -19.60
N LYS A 135 0.02 20.42 -20.83
CA LYS A 135 0.87 21.57 -21.17
C LYS A 135 0.02 22.85 -21.15
N ARG A 136 0.03 23.61 -20.06
CA ARG A 136 -0.38 25.02 -20.10
C ARG A 136 0.87 25.83 -20.44
N ALA A 137 0.72 26.90 -21.22
CA ALA A 137 1.82 27.68 -21.78
C ALA A 137 2.84 28.21 -20.75
N GLN A 138 2.51 28.22 -19.46
CA GLN A 138 3.34 28.76 -18.38
C GLN A 138 3.84 27.72 -17.36
N ASN A 139 3.36 26.46 -17.43
CA ASN A 139 3.65 25.45 -16.42
C ASN A 139 4.39 24.28 -17.09
N TYR A 140 5.72 24.38 -17.14
CA TYR A 140 6.65 23.39 -17.69
C TYR A 140 6.74 22.08 -16.87
N SER A 141 5.68 21.73 -16.12
CA SER A 141 5.61 20.54 -15.27
C SER A 141 5.88 19.24 -16.05
N SER A 142 5.44 19.17 -17.32
CA SER A 142 5.70 18.01 -18.19
C SER A 142 7.19 17.83 -18.51
N ASP A 143 7.90 18.93 -18.76
CA ASP A 143 9.33 18.91 -19.08
C ASP A 143 10.15 18.66 -17.81
N LEU A 144 9.75 19.26 -16.68
CA LEU A 144 10.33 18.96 -15.37
C LEU A 144 10.23 17.47 -15.03
N LEU A 145 9.03 16.89 -15.11
CA LEU A 145 8.82 15.47 -14.78
C LEU A 145 9.62 14.56 -15.71
N ARG A 146 9.76 14.88 -16.99
CA ARG A 146 10.62 14.12 -17.91
C ARG A 146 12.06 14.05 -17.41
N VAL A 147 12.62 15.17 -16.95
CA VAL A 147 14.00 15.23 -16.42
C VAL A 147 14.10 14.46 -15.12
N LEU A 148 13.22 14.72 -14.15
CA LEU A 148 13.26 14.05 -12.85
C LEU A 148 13.12 12.52 -12.99
N PHE A 149 12.23 12.04 -13.86
CA PHE A 149 12.02 10.61 -14.06
C PHE A 149 13.08 9.93 -14.94
N SER A 150 14.02 10.67 -15.55
CA SER A 150 15.19 10.08 -16.20
C SER A 150 16.18 9.48 -15.20
N ASN A 151 16.26 10.07 -14.00
CA ASN A 151 16.96 9.52 -12.85
C ASN A 151 16.20 9.89 -11.57
N PRO A 152 15.18 9.10 -11.19
CA PRO A 152 14.24 9.45 -10.13
C PRO A 152 14.90 9.68 -8.76
N THR A 153 15.98 8.95 -8.47
CA THR A 153 16.69 9.02 -7.18
C THR A 153 17.68 10.19 -7.09
N LYS A 154 17.96 10.88 -8.21
CA LYS A 154 18.88 12.01 -8.24
C LYS A 154 18.24 13.26 -7.65
N ARG A 155 19.03 14.01 -6.88
CA ARG A 155 18.72 15.39 -6.50
C ARG A 155 19.26 16.32 -7.58
N TRP A 156 18.36 16.92 -8.36
CA TRP A 156 18.72 17.70 -9.54
C TRP A 156 18.95 19.15 -9.16
N ALA A 157 20.08 19.72 -9.56
CA ALA A 157 20.28 21.16 -9.46
C ALA A 157 19.46 21.89 -10.55
N THR A 158 19.07 23.13 -10.27
CA THR A 158 18.16 23.89 -11.14
C THR A 158 18.77 24.20 -12.50
N ASP A 159 20.07 24.48 -12.53
CA ASP A 159 20.87 24.67 -13.74
C ASP A 159 21.01 23.38 -14.57
N GLU A 160 21.17 22.23 -13.92
CA GLU A 160 21.14 20.93 -14.61
C GLU A 160 19.79 20.67 -15.28
N ILE A 161 18.68 21.00 -14.61
CA ILE A 161 17.33 20.84 -15.18
C ILE A 161 17.15 21.75 -16.41
N LEU A 162 17.61 22.99 -16.35
CA LEU A 162 17.55 23.93 -17.47
C LEU A 162 18.39 23.46 -18.67
N ALA A 163 19.57 22.90 -18.42
CA ALA A 163 20.42 22.36 -19.49
C ALA A 163 19.75 21.18 -20.22
N GLU A 164 18.95 20.38 -19.51
CA GLU A 164 18.17 19.26 -20.06
C GLU A 164 16.83 19.70 -20.68
N TRP A 165 16.40 20.92 -20.42
CA TRP A 165 15.27 21.52 -21.12
C TRP A 165 15.66 21.91 -22.54
N ARG A 166 14.71 21.80 -23.46
CA ARG A 166 14.93 22.15 -24.88
C ARG A 166 15.08 23.67 -25.11
N ASP A 167 14.99 24.48 -24.04
CA ASP A 167 15.03 25.94 -24.09
C ASP A 167 15.90 26.48 -22.93
N PRO A 168 17.23 26.52 -23.11
CA PRO A 168 18.18 26.89 -22.07
C PRO A 168 18.15 28.38 -21.69
N GLU A 169 17.43 29.23 -22.43
CA GLU A 169 17.26 30.65 -22.08
C GLU A 169 16.11 30.89 -21.08
N SER A 170 15.42 29.82 -20.67
CA SER A 170 14.34 29.87 -19.68
C SER A 170 14.86 30.29 -18.29
N PRO A 171 14.22 31.27 -17.61
CA PRO A 171 14.63 31.70 -16.28
C PRO A 171 14.56 30.57 -15.22
N ASN A 172 15.52 30.50 -14.29
CA ASN A 172 15.50 29.61 -13.11
C ASN A 172 14.13 29.60 -12.36
N MET A 173 13.45 30.75 -12.34
CA MET A 173 12.14 30.89 -11.70
C MET A 173 11.08 29.96 -12.32
N GLN A 174 11.21 29.57 -13.59
CA GLN A 174 10.30 28.66 -14.25
C GLN A 174 10.42 27.22 -13.74
N VAL A 175 11.63 26.76 -13.39
CA VAL A 175 11.85 25.42 -12.82
C VAL A 175 11.18 25.31 -11.45
N TYR A 176 11.38 26.32 -10.60
CA TYR A 176 10.68 26.42 -9.31
C TYR A 176 9.16 26.44 -9.48
N GLN A 177 8.63 27.31 -10.36
CA GLN A 177 7.20 27.40 -10.63
C GLN A 177 6.61 26.10 -11.18
N ALA A 178 7.35 25.39 -12.04
CA ALA A 178 6.96 24.09 -12.56
C ALA A 178 6.85 23.05 -11.44
N GLY A 179 7.79 23.05 -10.49
CA GLY A 179 7.76 22.17 -9.32
C GLY A 179 6.55 22.45 -8.43
N VAL A 180 6.30 23.72 -8.09
CA VAL A 180 5.14 24.12 -7.30
C VAL A 180 3.83 23.77 -8.00
N ALA A 181 3.73 24.00 -9.32
CA ALA A 181 2.55 23.65 -10.10
C ALA A 181 2.30 22.14 -10.15
N THR A 182 3.37 21.32 -10.22
CA THR A 182 3.29 19.86 -10.14
C THR A 182 2.74 19.42 -8.79
N ASN A 183 3.30 19.91 -7.68
CA ASN A 183 2.83 19.59 -6.34
C ASN A 183 1.35 19.96 -6.15
N ARG A 184 0.95 21.16 -6.58
CA ARG A 184 -0.47 21.57 -6.52
C ARG A 184 -1.37 20.58 -7.24
N LYS A 185 -0.99 20.15 -8.45
CA LYS A 185 -1.79 19.22 -9.25
C LYS A 185 -1.85 17.82 -8.66
N VAL A 186 -0.76 17.36 -8.05
CA VAL A 186 -0.75 16.11 -7.29
C VAL A 186 -1.67 16.23 -6.08
N ALA A 187 -1.57 17.31 -5.30
CA ALA A 187 -2.41 17.57 -4.14
C ALA A 187 -3.91 17.59 -4.49
N GLU A 188 -4.28 18.23 -5.61
CA GLU A 188 -5.67 18.27 -6.10
C GLU A 188 -6.25 16.86 -6.36
N LYS A 189 -5.40 15.88 -6.68
CA LYS A 189 -5.83 14.52 -7.05
C LYS A 189 -5.64 13.48 -5.95
N THR A 190 -4.64 13.66 -5.09
CA THR A 190 -4.24 12.65 -4.10
C THR A 190 -4.24 13.17 -2.67
N GLY A 191 -4.40 14.47 -2.45
CA GLY A 191 -4.26 15.10 -1.13
C GLY A 191 -2.80 15.26 -0.66
N ILE A 192 -1.80 14.85 -1.45
CA ILE A 192 -0.38 14.95 -1.10
C ILE A 192 0.23 16.20 -1.72
N ASP A 193 0.68 17.13 -0.87
CA ASP A 193 1.19 18.45 -1.26
C ASP A 193 2.71 18.52 -1.48
N ASN A 194 3.44 17.47 -1.11
CA ASN A 194 4.90 17.43 -1.09
C ASN A 194 5.49 16.30 -1.93
N PHE A 195 4.86 15.98 -3.07
CA PHE A 195 5.35 14.98 -4.02
C PHE A 195 6.81 15.26 -4.47
N LEU A 196 7.08 16.51 -4.85
CA LEU A 196 8.42 17.02 -5.09
C LEU A 196 8.89 17.84 -3.89
N ILE A 197 10.17 17.72 -3.56
CA ILE A 197 10.85 18.71 -2.73
C ILE A 197 11.40 19.77 -3.68
N VAL A 198 10.88 20.99 -3.54
CA VAL A 198 11.15 22.10 -4.46
C VAL A 198 11.87 23.22 -3.71
N SER A 199 13.04 23.61 -4.19
CA SER A 199 13.76 24.79 -3.73
C SER A 199 14.24 25.62 -4.93
N THR A 200 14.88 26.76 -4.68
CA THR A 200 15.49 27.58 -5.73
C THR A 200 16.82 27.02 -6.24
N LYS A 201 17.39 26.01 -5.57
CA LYS A 201 18.69 25.41 -5.91
C LYS A 201 18.54 24.01 -6.48
N GLU A 202 17.72 23.19 -5.84
CA GLU A 202 17.49 21.80 -6.21
C GLU A 202 16.01 21.43 -6.22
N ILE A 203 15.67 20.46 -7.07
CA ILE A 203 14.35 19.82 -7.14
C ILE A 203 14.52 18.30 -7.24
N TYR A 204 13.71 17.55 -6.51
CA TYR A 204 13.70 16.09 -6.59
C TYR A 204 12.38 15.48 -6.13
N ILE A 205 12.12 14.25 -6.56
CA ILE A 205 10.97 13.46 -6.11
C ILE A 205 11.27 12.98 -4.68
N LYS A 206 10.31 13.12 -3.77
CA LYS A 206 10.50 12.70 -2.38
C LYS A 206 10.84 11.19 -2.34
N PRO A 207 11.88 10.75 -1.60
CA PRO A 207 12.36 9.36 -1.67
C PRO A 207 11.32 8.28 -1.34
N GLU A 208 10.31 8.62 -0.53
CA GLU A 208 9.21 7.74 -0.16
C GLU A 208 8.19 7.50 -1.30
N TYR A 209 8.44 7.98 -2.52
CA TYR A 209 7.56 7.83 -3.68
C TYR A 209 8.24 7.13 -4.87
N ILE A 210 9.44 6.58 -4.68
CA ILE A 210 10.29 5.98 -5.75
C ILE A 210 10.72 4.57 -5.37
#